data_AF-A0A2V8BE89-F1
#
_entry.id   AF-A0A2V8BE89-F1
#
_cell.length_a   1.000
_cell.length_b   1.000
_cell.length_c   1.000
_cell.angle_alpha   90.00
_cell.angle_beta   90.00
_cell.angle_gamma   90.00
#
_symmetry.space_group_name_H-M   'P 1'
#
loop_
_entity.id
_entity.type
_entity.pdbx_description
1 polymer ?
#
loop_
_entity_poly.entity_id
_entity_poly.type
_entity_poly.pdbx_seq_one_letter_code
_entity_poly.pdbx_strand_id
1 'polypeptide(L)'
;MAIAGASVEQTSQGSRPALAVLESFDGLGAGMAAGPGANDPPAPRNPSDNSLAVSPNHIFQVVNSQLAIFTKKGARYDTTGRTLYGPVSTNTIFAGFGGVCEARPNGDAVVRYDQLAGRWLVVMPIFRPTVFDRDRSGPGQPAKPGEAGRPGRAGRPGPPPPLPAAQPGQAAPPQPADGTYAMCYAVSAGEDPLGPYYRYAFERPLFPDYPRPAIWPDGYYVATSTGDEVIQKHACVVERAKMLGGQPAREQCIVIDGVNFLNNADIDGRGLPPAGAPNVMMAAGGAQLRKILGDDGIAVWKFHVDWKDPARTKVTGPEKIAVAPYRYLCGGQLTNCVTQPGTDRRLDAQGDKIMQRLVYRNTGGHESIVAVHSVDTGAGGGGVRWYELRIDQHRGVHLHQQGTYAPDRFYRWMASPAMDRRGNIAIGYSFGGAPNYPGQRLAARLATDPPGMLTFRETVLVEGQASQSVTRWEDYTQTAMDPVDDCTIWYVGDYIKADAGQARYSTRIGSFRLPGCR
;
A
#
# COMPACT_ATOMS: atom_id res chain seq x y z
N MET A 1 -14.24 -32.32 -7.07
CA MET A 1 -14.87 -30.98 -7.10
C MET A 1 -14.03 -30.13 -8.05
N ALA A 2 -14.60 -29.63 -9.15
CA ALA A 2 -13.89 -28.65 -9.98
C ALA A 2 -13.57 -27.43 -9.11
N ILE A 3 -12.32 -26.95 -9.13
CA ILE A 3 -11.94 -25.77 -8.36
C ILE A 3 -12.70 -24.57 -8.95
N ALA A 4 -13.45 -23.88 -8.09
CA ALA A 4 -14.25 -22.73 -8.46
C ALA A 4 -13.33 -21.64 -9.04
N GLY A 5 -13.62 -21.18 -10.27
CA GLY A 5 -12.78 -20.18 -10.97
C GLY A 5 -11.80 -20.71 -12.01
N ALA A 6 -11.72 -22.04 -12.22
CA ALA A 6 -10.82 -22.67 -13.20
C ALA A 6 -10.96 -22.12 -14.63
N SER A 7 -12.13 -21.58 -15.01
CA SER A 7 -12.38 -21.02 -16.34
C SER A 7 -11.57 -19.76 -16.66
N VAL A 8 -11.00 -19.09 -15.64
CA VAL A 8 -10.16 -17.90 -15.81
C VAL A 8 -8.73 -18.13 -15.33
N GLU A 9 -8.35 -19.37 -15.01
CA GLU A 9 -6.98 -19.71 -14.65
C GLU A 9 -6.09 -19.79 -15.89
N GLN A 10 -5.06 -18.95 -15.92
CA GLN A 10 -3.97 -19.04 -16.86
C GLN A 10 -2.92 -20.01 -16.32
N THR A 11 -2.96 -21.24 -16.81
CA THR A 11 -2.10 -22.35 -16.38
C THR A 11 -0.83 -22.51 -17.23
N SER A 12 -0.44 -21.47 -17.96
CA SER A 12 0.80 -21.45 -18.75
C SER A 12 1.42 -20.05 -18.74
N GLN A 13 2.75 -20.02 -18.85
CA GLN A 13 3.50 -18.77 -18.97
C GLN A 13 3.05 -17.99 -20.21
N GLY A 14 3.19 -16.66 -20.17
CA GLY A 14 3.02 -15.83 -21.35
C GLY A 14 3.93 -16.26 -22.52
N SER A 15 3.51 -16.01 -23.75
CA SER A 15 4.27 -16.36 -24.95
C SER A 15 5.33 -15.33 -25.32
N ARG A 16 5.20 -14.08 -24.86
CA ARG A 16 6.20 -13.02 -25.10
C ARG A 16 7.39 -13.19 -24.16
N PRO A 17 8.60 -12.73 -24.57
CA PRO A 17 9.75 -12.66 -23.67
C PRO A 17 9.43 -11.89 -22.39
N ALA A 18 10.13 -12.21 -21.29
CA ALA A 18 10.01 -11.46 -20.04
C ALA A 18 10.39 -9.99 -20.25
N LEU A 19 9.78 -9.08 -19.47
CA LEU A 19 10.17 -7.67 -19.46
C LEU A 19 11.59 -7.51 -18.92
N ALA A 20 12.35 -6.58 -19.49
CA ALA A 20 13.66 -6.20 -18.96
C ALA A 20 13.50 -5.44 -17.63
N VAL A 21 14.35 -5.78 -16.66
CA VAL A 21 14.57 -4.96 -15.46
C VAL A 21 15.42 -3.76 -15.86
N LEU A 22 14.90 -2.55 -15.70
CA LEU A 22 15.60 -1.32 -16.10
C LEU A 22 16.53 -0.81 -15.00
N GLU A 23 16.07 -0.85 -13.76
CA GLU A 23 16.82 -0.46 -12.57
C GLU A 23 16.58 -1.51 -11.48
N SER A 24 17.58 -1.76 -10.63
CA SER A 24 17.45 -2.71 -9.52
C SER A 24 18.46 -2.42 -8.41
N PHE A 25 17.99 -2.20 -7.20
CA PHE A 25 18.84 -1.92 -6.03
C PHE A 25 18.17 -2.35 -4.73
N ASP A 26 18.95 -2.44 -3.66
CA ASP A 26 18.45 -2.83 -2.34
C ASP A 26 17.68 -1.67 -1.69
N GLY A 27 16.47 -1.97 -1.20
CA GLY A 27 15.69 -1.03 -0.40
C GLY A 27 15.97 -1.18 1.10
N LEU A 28 15.05 -0.68 1.93
CA LEU A 28 15.04 -0.87 3.39
C LEU A 28 15.08 -2.36 3.77
N GLY A 29 15.78 -2.67 4.87
CA GLY A 29 15.98 -4.05 5.34
C GLY A 29 17.44 -4.48 5.33
N ALA A 30 17.70 -5.78 5.36
CA ALA A 30 19.06 -6.27 5.46
C ALA A 30 19.92 -5.96 4.21
N GLY A 31 21.11 -5.40 4.46
CA GLY A 31 22.08 -5.04 3.45
C GLY A 31 21.82 -3.72 2.71
N MET A 32 20.85 -2.90 3.16
CA MET A 32 20.76 -1.51 2.72
C MET A 32 22.02 -0.74 3.15
N ALA A 33 22.63 0.01 2.23
CA ALA A 33 23.67 0.97 2.58
C ALA A 33 23.06 2.21 3.24
N ALA A 34 23.53 2.54 4.45
CA ALA A 34 23.12 3.75 5.15
C ALA A 34 23.58 5.00 4.39
N GLY A 35 22.69 5.99 4.28
CA GLY A 35 22.98 7.30 3.73
C GLY A 35 23.08 8.38 4.79
N PRO A 36 23.20 9.65 4.38
CA PRO A 36 23.18 10.80 5.28
C PRO A 36 21.96 10.79 6.21
N GLY A 37 22.17 11.23 7.46
CA GLY A 37 21.10 11.37 8.45
C GLY A 37 20.59 10.05 9.06
N ALA A 38 21.16 8.89 8.71
CA ALA A 38 20.86 7.63 9.37
C ALA A 38 21.04 7.72 10.89
N ASN A 39 20.18 7.05 11.65
CA ASN A 39 20.09 7.20 13.11
C ASN A 39 19.92 5.91 13.88
N ASP A 40 20.32 4.79 13.26
CA ASP A 40 20.10 3.45 13.79
C ASP A 40 18.65 3.25 14.25
N PRO A 41 17.68 3.41 13.33
CA PRO A 41 16.27 3.26 13.69
C PRO A 41 15.99 1.87 14.26
N PRO A 42 14.85 1.68 14.95
CA PRO A 42 14.47 0.38 15.50
C PRO A 42 14.65 -0.73 14.46
N ALA A 43 15.19 -1.87 14.89
CA ALA A 43 15.47 -2.98 13.99
C ALA A 43 14.24 -3.34 13.12
N PRO A 44 14.45 -3.75 11.86
CA PRO A 44 13.38 -4.23 10.99
C PRO A 44 12.48 -5.24 11.72
N ARG A 45 11.15 -5.03 11.66
CA ARG A 45 10.14 -5.92 12.27
C ARG A 45 9.39 -6.67 11.19
N ASN A 46 9.13 -7.96 11.40
CA ASN A 46 8.21 -8.73 10.59
C ASN A 46 6.79 -8.70 11.19
N PRO A 47 5.74 -8.84 10.36
CA PRO A 47 5.79 -8.78 8.89
C PRO A 47 6.29 -7.41 8.41
N SER A 48 6.87 -7.37 7.21
CA SER A 48 7.24 -6.10 6.59
C SER A 48 6.03 -5.42 5.96
N ASP A 49 6.06 -4.09 5.96
CA ASP A 49 4.99 -3.24 5.47
C ASP A 49 5.54 -2.32 4.38
N ASN A 50 5.88 -2.90 3.22
CA ASN A 50 6.48 -2.12 2.13
C ASN A 50 5.52 -1.10 1.52
N SER A 51 5.91 0.17 1.60
CA SER A 51 5.31 1.27 0.85
C SER A 51 6.36 1.96 0.00
N LEU A 52 6.01 2.26 -1.26
CA LEU A 52 6.88 2.90 -2.24
C LEU A 52 6.16 4.03 -2.97
N ALA A 53 6.85 5.16 -3.14
CA ALA A 53 6.40 6.25 -3.98
C ALA A 53 7.55 6.84 -4.80
N VAL A 54 7.25 7.32 -6.00
CA VAL A 54 8.25 7.79 -6.95
C VAL A 54 7.85 9.17 -7.48
N SER A 55 8.84 10.07 -7.49
CA SER A 55 8.74 11.42 -8.05
C SER A 55 9.63 11.54 -9.30
N PRO A 56 9.74 12.71 -9.93
CA PRO A 56 10.67 12.91 -11.04
C PRO A 56 12.13 12.58 -10.70
N ASN A 57 12.57 12.81 -9.46
CA ASN A 57 13.99 12.75 -9.06
C ASN A 57 14.29 11.86 -7.85
N HIS A 58 13.29 11.35 -7.14
CA HIS A 58 13.51 10.56 -5.92
C HIS A 58 12.59 9.36 -5.87
N ILE A 59 13.07 8.31 -5.22
CA ILE A 59 12.29 7.16 -4.76
C ILE A 59 12.24 7.24 -3.24
N PHE A 60 11.04 7.13 -2.67
CA PHE A 60 10.83 7.15 -1.23
C PHE A 60 10.20 5.81 -0.82
N GLN A 61 10.89 5.06 0.03
CA GLN A 61 10.37 3.84 0.64
C GLN A 61 10.13 4.06 2.13
N VAL A 62 9.04 3.48 2.62
CA VAL A 62 8.74 3.32 4.04
C VAL A 62 8.50 1.83 4.28
N VAL A 63 9.09 1.27 5.34
CA VAL A 63 8.80 -0.09 5.79
C VAL A 63 8.59 -0.07 7.29
N ASN A 64 7.36 -0.36 7.73
CA ASN A 64 6.97 -0.26 9.13
C ASN A 64 7.33 1.11 9.74
N SER A 65 8.33 1.12 10.63
CA SER A 65 8.78 2.28 11.38
C SER A 65 10.06 2.91 10.80
N GLN A 66 10.49 2.49 9.62
CA GLN A 66 11.67 3.00 8.95
C GLN A 66 11.32 3.69 7.63
N LEU A 67 12.06 4.73 7.29
CA LEU A 67 11.92 5.44 6.03
C LEU A 67 13.31 5.70 5.40
N ALA A 68 13.38 5.71 4.07
CA ALA A 68 14.58 6.02 3.31
C ALA A 68 14.26 6.66 1.95
N ILE A 69 15.12 7.59 1.53
CA ILE A 69 15.01 8.29 0.26
C ILE A 69 16.22 7.98 -0.60
N PHE A 70 15.98 7.62 -1.86
CA PHE A 70 17.00 7.25 -2.84
C PHE A 70 16.97 8.19 -4.04
N THR A 71 18.11 8.31 -4.69
CA THR A 71 18.20 8.93 -6.03
C THR A 71 17.35 8.16 -7.03
N LYS A 72 16.75 8.90 -7.96
CA LYS A 72 16.21 8.36 -9.20
C LYS A 72 16.88 9.08 -10.36
N LYS A 73 17.39 8.30 -11.31
CA LYS A 73 17.96 8.85 -12.54
C LYS A 73 16.92 9.74 -13.24
N GLY A 74 17.32 10.96 -13.53
CA GLY A 74 16.43 12.00 -14.04
C GLY A 74 17.17 13.32 -14.22
N ALA A 75 16.46 14.44 -14.10
CA ALA A 75 17.08 15.76 -14.28
C ALA A 75 18.07 16.12 -13.16
N ARG A 76 17.85 15.64 -11.92
CA ARG A 76 18.67 15.98 -10.75
C ARG A 76 19.82 15.00 -10.48
N TYR A 77 19.67 13.73 -10.85
CA TYR A 77 20.64 12.68 -10.56
C TYR A 77 20.91 11.84 -11.81
N ASP A 78 22.17 11.47 -12.00
CA ASP A 78 22.65 10.61 -13.07
C ASP A 78 22.48 9.10 -12.77
N THR A 79 22.36 8.77 -11.48
CA THR A 79 22.17 7.39 -10.99
C THR A 79 20.81 7.18 -10.32
N THR A 80 20.36 5.93 -10.31
CA THR A 80 19.24 5.44 -9.48
C THR A 80 19.79 4.64 -8.29
N GLY A 81 19.12 4.72 -7.13
CA GLY A 81 19.31 3.77 -6.03
C GLY A 81 20.37 4.14 -4.98
N ARG A 82 21.14 5.22 -5.19
CA ARG A 82 22.00 5.77 -4.13
C ARG A 82 21.16 6.35 -2.99
N THR A 83 21.42 5.93 -1.75
CA THR A 83 20.74 6.45 -0.55
C THR A 83 21.08 7.93 -0.32
N LEU A 84 20.06 8.77 -0.32
CA LEU A 84 20.16 10.21 -0.02
C LEU A 84 19.87 10.50 1.45
N TYR A 85 18.98 9.71 2.06
CA TYR A 85 18.59 9.87 3.45
C TYR A 85 18.09 8.55 4.04
N GLY A 86 18.49 8.26 5.27
CA GLY A 86 18.06 7.06 6.00
C GLY A 86 19.00 5.85 5.89
N PRO A 87 18.64 4.73 6.53
CA PRO A 87 17.35 4.48 7.18
C PRO A 87 17.17 5.37 8.43
N VAL A 88 15.99 5.97 8.59
CA VAL A 88 15.60 6.66 9.83
C VAL A 88 14.22 6.27 10.33
N SER A 89 13.93 6.59 11.59
CA SER A 89 12.61 6.35 12.20
C SER A 89 11.51 7.18 11.54
N THR A 90 10.30 6.63 11.40
CA THR A 90 9.15 7.30 10.77
C THR A 90 8.75 8.60 11.45
N ASN A 91 8.88 8.71 12.77
CA ASN A 91 8.59 9.93 13.51
C ASN A 91 9.57 11.09 13.23
N THR A 92 10.72 10.84 12.57
CA THR A 92 11.66 11.88 12.16
C THR A 92 11.02 12.92 11.23
N ILE A 93 10.06 12.50 10.39
CA ILE A 93 9.31 13.43 9.53
C ILE A 93 8.42 14.40 10.33
N PHE A 94 8.13 14.06 11.59
CA PHE A 94 7.37 14.88 12.54
C PHE A 94 8.25 15.65 13.53
N ALA A 95 9.57 15.71 13.35
CA ALA A 95 10.47 16.42 14.28
C ALA A 95 10.12 17.90 14.48
N GLY A 96 9.97 18.35 15.73
CA GLY A 96 9.53 19.71 16.08
C GLY A 96 8.04 19.99 15.84
N PHE A 97 7.21 18.95 15.68
CA PHE A 97 5.75 19.05 15.59
C PHE A 97 5.09 19.07 16.97
N GLY A 98 5.71 18.44 17.96
CA GLY A 98 5.13 18.09 19.24
C GLY A 98 4.13 16.93 19.15
N GLY A 99 3.58 16.56 20.30
CA GLY A 99 2.51 15.57 20.37
C GLY A 99 2.93 14.15 19.95
N VAL A 100 1.92 13.34 19.65
CA VAL A 100 2.07 11.88 19.54
C VAL A 100 2.79 11.42 18.28
N CYS A 101 2.69 12.19 17.19
CA CYS A 101 3.35 11.87 15.93
C CYS A 101 4.88 12.04 16.01
N GLU A 102 5.36 13.00 16.79
CA GLU A 102 6.80 13.17 17.05
C GLU A 102 7.31 12.20 18.11
N ALA A 103 6.52 11.98 19.16
CA ALA A 103 6.97 11.22 20.34
C ALA A 103 7.23 9.74 20.08
N ARG A 104 6.68 9.15 19.00
CA ARG A 104 6.70 7.69 18.80
C ARG A 104 6.87 7.31 17.33
N PRO A 105 7.89 6.52 16.97
CA PRO A 105 7.86 5.80 15.70
C PRO A 105 6.75 4.74 15.78
N ASN A 106 5.88 4.68 14.78
CA ASN A 106 4.87 3.64 14.65
C ASN A 106 5.08 2.84 13.36
N GLY A 107 4.56 1.60 13.35
CA GLY A 107 4.53 0.72 12.18
C GLY A 107 3.49 1.19 11.16
N ASP A 108 3.33 0.42 10.09
CA ASP A 108 2.28 0.61 9.09
C ASP A 108 2.25 2.00 8.43
N ALA A 109 3.37 2.74 8.48
CA ALA A 109 3.44 4.03 7.82
C ALA A 109 3.49 3.84 6.29
N VAL A 110 2.75 4.68 5.58
CA VAL A 110 2.59 4.58 4.12
C VAL A 110 2.98 5.90 3.47
N VAL A 111 3.71 5.82 2.36
CA VAL A 111 4.10 6.97 1.54
C VAL A 111 3.41 6.94 0.17
N ARG A 112 2.99 8.11 -0.29
CA ARG A 112 2.47 8.38 -1.65
C ARG A 112 3.14 9.62 -2.22
N TYR A 113 3.21 9.67 -3.55
CA TYR A 113 3.56 10.89 -4.26
C TYR A 113 2.30 11.36 -4.98
N ASP A 114 1.74 12.47 -4.51
CA ASP A 114 0.66 13.18 -5.16
C ASP A 114 1.20 13.84 -6.43
N GLN A 115 1.15 13.08 -7.52
CA GLN A 115 1.60 13.48 -8.84
C GLN A 115 0.77 14.63 -9.45
N LEU A 116 -0.41 14.91 -8.89
CA LEU A 116 -1.28 16.00 -9.33
C LEU A 116 -0.84 17.35 -8.72
N ALA A 117 -0.18 17.32 -7.56
CA ALA A 117 0.37 18.50 -6.89
C ALA A 117 1.90 18.53 -6.78
N GLY A 118 2.58 17.47 -7.21
CA GLY A 118 4.02 17.29 -7.02
C GLY A 118 4.41 17.27 -5.54
N ARG A 119 3.65 16.58 -4.69
CA ARG A 119 3.89 16.53 -3.23
C ARG A 119 4.01 15.10 -2.72
N TRP A 120 4.82 14.90 -1.70
CA TRP A 120 4.88 13.70 -0.90
C TRP A 120 3.83 13.72 0.19
N LEU A 121 3.15 12.60 0.38
CA LEU A 121 2.23 12.34 1.48
C LEU A 121 2.76 11.15 2.27
N VAL A 122 2.99 11.31 3.56
CA VAL A 122 3.27 10.23 4.50
C VAL A 122 2.13 10.17 5.51
N VAL A 123 1.58 8.98 5.69
CA VAL A 123 0.51 8.69 6.64
C VAL A 123 1.03 7.68 7.66
N MET A 124 0.82 7.93 8.96
CA MET A 124 1.31 7.08 10.03
C MET A 124 0.23 6.90 11.10
N PRO A 125 -0.20 5.65 11.40
CA PRO A 125 -1.17 5.40 12.46
C PRO A 125 -0.52 5.46 13.84
N ILE A 126 -1.32 5.79 14.86
CA ILE A 126 -0.95 5.74 16.27
C ILE A 126 -1.77 4.64 16.94
N PHE A 127 -1.11 3.52 17.25
CA PHE A 127 -1.76 2.31 17.79
C PHE A 127 -1.93 2.29 19.30
N ARG A 128 -1.30 3.23 20.02
CA ARG A 128 -1.43 3.31 21.47
C ARG A 128 -2.42 4.43 21.81
N PRO A 129 -3.48 4.14 22.58
CA PRO A 129 -4.36 5.15 23.12
C PRO A 129 -3.55 6.24 23.83
N THR A 130 -3.95 7.48 23.61
CA THR A 130 -3.26 8.64 24.13
C THR A 130 -4.28 9.70 24.52
N VAL A 131 -4.01 10.41 25.62
CA VAL A 131 -4.85 11.53 26.04
C VAL A 131 -4.39 12.75 25.25
N PHE A 132 -5.25 13.24 24.38
CA PHE A 132 -5.03 14.52 23.73
C PHE A 132 -5.38 15.64 24.71
N ASP A 133 -4.41 16.50 24.99
CA ASP A 133 -4.61 17.66 25.87
C ASP A 133 -5.61 18.63 25.20
N ARG A 134 -6.84 18.67 25.71
CA ARG A 134 -7.94 19.44 25.15
C ARG A 134 -7.73 20.97 25.23
N ASP A 135 -6.86 21.43 26.13
CA ASP A 135 -6.65 22.86 26.42
C ASP A 135 -5.38 23.40 25.76
N ARG A 136 -4.43 22.54 25.37
CA ARG A 136 -3.25 22.96 24.61
C ARG A 136 -3.56 23.09 23.13
N SER A 137 -4.20 24.17 22.71
CA SER A 137 -4.38 24.48 21.28
C SER A 137 -3.11 25.03 20.60
N GLY A 138 -1.97 24.35 20.76
CA GLY A 138 -0.72 24.65 20.06
C GLY A 138 -0.70 24.13 18.60
N PRO A 139 0.17 24.67 17.72
CA PRO A 139 0.40 24.11 16.38
C PRO A 139 0.76 22.62 16.46
N GLY A 140 0.09 21.77 15.68
CA GLY A 140 0.37 20.33 15.61
C GLY A 140 -0.37 19.44 16.61
N GLN A 141 -1.39 19.98 17.26
CA GLN A 141 -2.31 19.18 18.06
C GLN A 141 -3.31 18.42 17.18
N PRO A 142 -3.72 17.21 17.60
CA PRO A 142 -4.66 16.40 16.83
C PRO A 142 -6.04 17.06 16.76
N ALA A 143 -6.65 17.05 15.58
CA ALA A 143 -8.03 17.52 15.43
C ALA A 143 -8.98 16.51 16.05
N LYS A 144 -10.05 16.98 16.72
CA LYS A 144 -11.17 16.09 17.04
C LYS A 144 -11.80 15.57 15.75
N PRO A 145 -12.42 14.38 15.74
CA PRO A 145 -13.15 13.89 14.58
C PRO A 145 -14.17 14.94 14.09
N GLY A 146 -14.08 15.33 12.82
CA GLY A 146 -14.98 16.32 12.21
C GLY A 146 -14.64 17.80 12.48
N GLU A 147 -13.67 18.13 13.34
CA GLU A 147 -13.19 19.51 13.53
C GLU A 147 -12.01 19.84 12.60
N ALA A 148 -11.80 21.12 12.30
CA ALA A 148 -10.62 21.55 11.53
C ALA A 148 -9.36 21.48 12.41
N GLY A 149 -8.40 20.62 12.04
CA GLY A 149 -7.09 20.59 12.67
C GLY A 149 -6.34 21.89 12.39
N ARG A 150 -5.68 22.46 13.40
CA ARG A 150 -4.82 23.63 13.19
C ARG A 150 -3.61 23.21 12.34
N PRO A 151 -3.12 24.07 11.44
CA PRO A 151 -2.04 23.69 10.55
C PRO A 151 -0.77 23.42 11.34
N GLY A 152 -0.09 22.30 11.06
CA GLY A 152 1.25 22.10 11.54
C GLY A 152 2.23 23.05 10.85
N ARG A 153 3.26 23.47 11.57
CA ARG A 153 4.33 24.29 10.99
C ARG A 153 5.07 23.49 9.92
N ALA A 154 5.32 24.12 8.77
CA ALA A 154 6.23 23.57 7.77
C ALA A 154 7.63 23.36 8.39
N GLY A 155 8.15 22.14 8.34
CA GLY A 155 9.49 21.82 8.86
C GLY A 155 10.20 20.81 7.98
N ARG A 156 11.52 20.96 7.78
CA ARG A 156 12.33 19.92 7.11
C ARG A 156 12.30 18.64 7.94
N PRO A 157 12.41 17.43 7.34
CA PRO A 157 12.75 16.23 8.08
C PRO A 157 13.92 16.58 9.00
N GLY A 158 13.68 16.55 10.31
CA GLY A 158 14.64 17.05 11.28
C GLY A 158 15.84 16.10 11.38
N PRO A 159 16.89 16.48 12.12
CA PRO A 159 17.75 15.46 12.68
C PRO A 159 16.86 14.47 13.47
N PRO A 160 17.19 13.19 13.45
CA PRO A 160 16.40 12.17 14.09
C PRO A 160 16.20 12.49 15.56
N PRO A 161 14.97 12.47 16.10
CA PRO A 161 14.77 12.69 17.53
C PRO A 161 15.50 11.59 18.31
N PRO A 162 16.05 11.88 19.49
CA PRO A 162 16.60 10.84 20.36
C PRO A 162 15.52 9.78 20.60
N LEU A 163 15.81 8.53 20.24
CA LEU A 163 14.91 7.45 20.59
C LEU A 163 14.90 7.33 22.13
N PRO A 164 13.72 7.18 22.76
CA PRO A 164 13.68 6.82 24.18
C PRO A 164 14.49 5.53 24.37
N ALA A 165 15.46 5.54 25.29
CA ALA A 165 16.19 4.33 25.60
C ALA A 165 15.19 3.25 26.06
N ALA A 166 15.13 2.13 25.34
CA ALA A 166 14.37 0.98 25.81
C ALA A 166 15.07 0.46 27.07
N GLN A 167 14.51 0.71 28.25
CA GLN A 167 15.03 0.14 29.49
C GLN A 167 14.62 -1.33 29.55
N PRO A 168 15.59 -2.28 29.56
CA PRO A 168 15.27 -3.69 29.68
C PRO A 168 14.55 -3.93 31.02
N GLY A 169 13.36 -4.54 30.98
CA GLY A 169 12.61 -4.91 32.19
C GLY A 169 11.57 -3.89 32.69
N GLN A 170 11.40 -2.73 32.05
CA GLN A 170 10.25 -1.87 32.34
C GLN A 170 9.03 -2.30 31.51
N ALA A 171 7.94 -2.66 32.21
CA ALA A 171 6.64 -2.80 31.59
C ALA A 171 6.27 -1.48 30.88
N ALA A 172 5.65 -1.58 29.69
CA ALA A 172 5.13 -0.40 29.03
C ALA A 172 4.18 0.33 30.01
N PRO A 173 4.26 1.66 30.12
CA PRO A 173 3.35 2.40 31.00
C PRO A 173 1.90 2.06 30.63
N PRO A 174 1.01 1.91 31.63
CA PRO A 174 -0.39 1.56 31.38
C PRO A 174 -1.03 2.54 30.41
N GLN A 175 -1.85 2.02 29.51
CA GLN A 175 -2.58 2.85 28.55
C GLN A 175 -3.61 3.71 29.31
N PRO A 176 -3.78 4.99 28.95
CA PRO A 176 -4.80 5.81 29.56
C PRO A 176 -6.18 5.25 29.23
N ALA A 177 -7.01 5.06 30.26
CA ALA A 177 -8.38 4.52 30.13
C ALA A 177 -9.28 5.38 29.21
N ASP A 178 -9.05 6.70 29.20
CA ASP A 178 -9.79 7.67 28.38
C ASP A 178 -9.04 8.09 27.09
N GLY A 179 -8.00 7.35 26.71
CA GLY A 179 -7.20 7.66 25.52
C GLY A 179 -7.87 7.24 24.22
N THR A 180 -7.55 7.93 23.14
CA THR A 180 -7.99 7.61 21.77
C THR A 180 -6.79 7.37 20.86
N TYR A 181 -7.03 6.88 19.64
CA TYR A 181 -6.00 6.67 18.64
C TYR A 181 -5.82 7.93 17.78
N ALA A 182 -4.87 7.90 16.84
CA ALA A 182 -4.74 8.97 15.86
C ALA A 182 -4.21 8.50 14.51
N MET A 183 -4.45 9.31 13.49
CA MET A 183 -3.80 9.27 12.19
C MET A 183 -2.96 10.52 11.99
N CYS A 184 -1.66 10.34 11.81
CA CYS A 184 -0.70 11.39 11.53
C CYS A 184 -0.49 11.52 10.02
N TYR A 185 -0.39 12.75 9.53
CA TYR A 185 -0.14 13.04 8.11
C TYR A 185 0.98 14.06 7.98
N ALA A 186 1.89 13.84 7.03
CA ALA A 186 2.90 14.79 6.63
C ALA A 186 2.80 15.00 5.10
N VAL A 187 2.62 16.25 4.67
CA VAL A 187 2.53 16.66 3.26
C VAL A 187 3.67 17.61 2.96
N SER A 188 4.56 17.25 2.02
CA SER A 188 5.68 18.12 1.65
C SER A 188 5.16 19.45 1.09
N ALA A 189 5.90 20.53 1.28
CA ALA A 189 5.59 21.84 0.72
C ALA A 189 6.01 21.97 -0.77
N GLY A 190 6.81 21.04 -1.29
CA GLY A 190 7.29 21.00 -2.67
C GLY A 190 7.68 19.59 -3.12
N GLU A 191 8.32 19.47 -4.29
CA GLU A 191 8.66 18.18 -4.89
C GLU A 191 9.87 17.47 -4.26
N ASP A 192 10.68 18.19 -3.49
CA ASP A 192 11.84 17.62 -2.81
C ASP A 192 11.39 16.94 -1.49
N PRO A 193 11.54 15.60 -1.35
CA PRO A 193 11.17 14.90 -0.13
C PRO A 193 12.07 15.23 1.07
N LEU A 194 13.21 15.90 0.85
CA LEU A 194 14.09 16.43 1.90
C LEU A 194 13.74 17.89 2.26
N GLY A 195 12.78 18.49 1.55
CA GLY A 195 12.23 19.81 1.81
C GLY A 195 11.27 19.83 3.02
N PRO A 196 10.65 20.98 3.32
CA PRO A 196 9.76 21.11 4.48
C PRO A 196 8.40 20.41 4.27
N TYR A 197 7.75 20.00 5.36
CA TYR A 197 6.44 19.33 5.40
C TYR A 197 5.44 20.05 6.31
N TYR A 198 4.21 20.22 5.83
CA TYR A 198 3.04 20.50 6.65
C TYR A 198 2.60 19.21 7.34
N ARG A 199 2.28 19.30 8.64
CA ARG A 199 2.04 18.13 9.48
C ARG A 199 0.71 18.24 10.19
N TYR A 200 0.04 17.12 10.35
CA TYR A 200 -1.30 17.03 10.89
C TYR A 200 -1.44 15.78 11.72
N ALA A 201 -2.35 15.83 12.67
CA ALA A 201 -2.79 14.68 13.41
C ALA A 201 -4.32 14.76 13.53
N PHE A 202 -4.99 13.64 13.39
CA PHE A 202 -6.43 13.53 13.54
C PHE A 202 -6.72 12.43 14.54
N GLU A 203 -7.50 12.74 15.57
CA GLU A 203 -7.93 11.77 16.56
C GLU A 203 -8.87 10.74 15.91
N ARG A 204 -8.69 9.46 16.26
CA ARG A 204 -9.52 8.36 15.79
C ARG A 204 -10.10 7.61 16.99
N PRO A 205 -11.43 7.44 17.07
CA PRO A 205 -12.05 6.69 18.16
C PRO A 205 -11.81 5.18 18.05
N LEU A 206 -11.48 4.70 16.85
CA LEU A 206 -11.30 3.28 16.56
C LEU A 206 -9.84 2.98 16.19
N PHE A 207 -9.37 1.77 16.51
CA PHE A 207 -8.00 1.32 16.22
C PHE A 207 -7.69 1.50 14.73
N PRO A 208 -6.64 2.25 14.33
CA PRO A 208 -6.44 2.63 12.93
C PRO A 208 -5.46 1.70 12.21
N ASP A 209 -5.70 0.38 12.29
CA ASP A 209 -4.83 -0.62 11.68
C ASP A 209 -4.88 -0.58 10.15
N TYR A 210 -3.82 -1.04 9.52
CA TYR A 210 -3.81 -1.32 8.09
C TYR A 210 -4.18 -0.10 7.21
N PRO A 211 -3.59 1.09 7.40
CA PRO A 211 -3.97 2.31 6.70
C PRO A 211 -3.64 2.25 5.21
N ARG A 212 -4.63 2.59 4.36
CA ARG A 212 -4.49 2.53 2.89
C ARG A 212 -4.75 3.89 2.25
N PRO A 213 -3.76 4.82 2.27
CA PRO A 213 -3.95 6.13 1.65
C PRO A 213 -4.07 6.04 0.13
N ALA A 214 -5.02 6.79 -0.40
CA ALA A 214 -5.26 7.00 -1.81
C ALA A 214 -5.42 8.49 -2.13
N ILE A 215 -4.89 8.90 -3.28
CA ILE A 215 -5.02 10.25 -3.81
C ILE A 215 -6.27 10.33 -4.67
N TRP A 216 -7.14 11.28 -4.36
CA TRP A 216 -8.31 11.64 -5.15
C TRP A 216 -8.40 13.18 -5.24
N PRO A 217 -9.13 13.78 -6.22
CA PRO A 217 -9.06 15.22 -6.44
C PRO A 217 -9.58 16.05 -5.26
N ASP A 218 -10.60 15.56 -4.55
CA ASP A 218 -11.28 16.26 -3.45
C ASP A 218 -10.76 15.89 -2.05
N GLY A 219 -9.87 14.91 -1.92
CA GLY A 219 -9.37 14.48 -0.62
C GLY A 219 -8.29 13.40 -0.68
N TYR A 220 -7.57 13.26 0.44
CA TYR A 220 -6.75 12.07 0.70
C TYR A 220 -7.61 11.07 1.47
N TYR A 221 -7.93 9.95 0.83
CA TYR A 221 -8.79 8.92 1.43
C TYR A 221 -7.92 7.89 2.13
N VAL A 222 -8.26 7.55 3.38
CA VAL A 222 -7.51 6.59 4.19
C VAL A 222 -8.49 5.73 4.98
N ALA A 223 -8.81 4.55 4.45
CA ALA A 223 -9.49 3.52 5.20
C ALA A 223 -8.54 2.86 6.21
N THR A 224 -9.08 2.49 7.38
CA THR A 224 -8.38 1.69 8.40
C THR A 224 -9.27 0.56 8.93
N SER A 225 -8.63 -0.47 9.49
CA SER A 225 -9.26 -1.65 10.09
C SER A 225 -9.24 -1.55 11.61
N THR A 226 -10.36 -1.85 12.27
CA THR A 226 -10.52 -1.46 13.69
C THR A 226 -10.64 -2.59 14.71
N GLY A 227 -10.43 -3.85 14.31
CA GLY A 227 -10.36 -4.98 15.24
C GLY A 227 -10.71 -6.34 14.63
N ASP A 228 -10.59 -7.37 15.48
CA ASP A 228 -10.63 -8.80 15.11
C ASP A 228 -11.99 -9.48 15.34
N GLU A 229 -12.95 -8.83 16.03
CA GLU A 229 -14.22 -9.48 16.41
C GLU A 229 -15.42 -8.94 15.61
N VAL A 230 -15.55 -7.61 15.53
CA VAL A 230 -16.50 -6.93 14.64
C VAL A 230 -15.66 -6.16 13.64
N ILE A 231 -15.68 -6.58 12.37
CA ILE A 231 -14.91 -5.90 11.34
C ILE A 231 -15.62 -4.59 10.99
N GLN A 232 -15.37 -3.57 11.79
CA GLN A 232 -15.69 -2.20 11.43
C GLN A 232 -14.50 -1.65 10.65
N LYS A 233 -14.77 -0.98 9.54
CA LYS A 233 -13.76 -0.23 8.79
C LYS A 233 -14.08 1.23 8.91
N HIS A 234 -13.05 2.00 9.21
CA HIS A 234 -13.16 3.44 9.34
C HIS A 234 -12.75 4.07 8.01
N ALA A 235 -13.73 4.36 7.16
CA ALA A 235 -13.51 5.00 5.87
C ALA A 235 -13.43 6.51 6.09
N CYS A 236 -12.24 7.09 5.94
CA CYS A 236 -12.03 8.50 6.20
C CYS A 236 -11.39 9.22 5.04
N VAL A 237 -11.57 10.53 5.01
CA VAL A 237 -11.05 11.44 4.00
C VAL A 237 -10.61 12.75 4.66
N VAL A 238 -9.46 13.27 4.24
CA VAL A 238 -8.91 14.54 4.73
C VAL A 238 -8.83 15.58 3.61
N GLU A 239 -9.05 16.86 3.94
CA GLU A 239 -9.05 17.99 3.02
C GLU A 239 -7.70 18.22 2.32
N ARG A 240 -7.48 17.48 1.22
CA ARG A 240 -6.28 17.56 0.38
C ARG A 240 -5.91 19.00 0.02
N ALA A 241 -6.86 19.79 -0.49
CA ALA A 241 -6.59 21.17 -0.92
C ALA A 241 -6.08 22.07 0.23
N LYS A 242 -6.59 21.88 1.45
CA LYS A 242 -6.14 22.62 2.64
C LYS A 242 -4.76 22.17 3.08
N MET A 243 -4.51 20.86 3.10
CA MET A 243 -3.21 20.31 3.48
C MET A 243 -2.08 20.70 2.53
N LEU A 244 -2.36 20.74 1.22
CA LEU A 244 -1.42 21.20 0.20
C LEU A 244 -1.02 22.66 0.39
N GLY A 245 -1.95 23.49 0.90
CA GLY A 245 -1.71 24.90 1.23
C GLY A 245 -1.18 25.14 2.63
N GLY A 246 -0.93 24.11 3.43
CA GLY A 246 -0.53 24.26 4.83
C GLY A 246 -1.59 24.94 5.71
N GLN A 247 -2.85 24.81 5.35
CA GLN A 247 -3.99 25.42 6.04
C GLN A 247 -4.60 24.45 7.07
N PRO A 248 -5.47 24.93 7.98
CA PRO A 248 -6.27 24.03 8.80
C PRO A 248 -7.10 23.11 7.90
N ALA A 249 -7.15 21.82 8.21
CA ALA A 249 -7.80 20.80 7.40
C ALA A 249 -8.72 19.93 8.25
N ARG A 250 -9.84 19.50 7.69
CA ARG A 250 -10.80 18.60 8.34
C ARG A 250 -10.61 17.16 7.88
N GLU A 251 -11.00 16.24 8.74
CA GLU A 251 -11.19 14.84 8.42
C GLU A 251 -12.66 14.47 8.64
N GLN A 252 -13.23 13.76 7.67
CA GLN A 252 -14.58 13.21 7.76
C GLN A 252 -14.51 11.70 7.61
N CYS A 253 -15.33 11.01 8.39
CA CYS A 253 -15.23 9.57 8.58
C CYS A 253 -16.59 8.91 8.64
N ILE A 254 -16.70 7.73 8.05
CA ILE A 254 -17.87 6.87 8.09
C ILE A 254 -17.42 5.46 8.49
N VAL A 255 -18.15 4.84 9.41
CA VAL A 255 -17.93 3.45 9.79
C VAL A 255 -18.72 2.55 8.85
N ILE A 256 -18.07 1.51 8.33
CA ILE A 256 -18.68 0.47 7.51
C ILE A 256 -18.54 -0.86 8.27
N ASP A 257 -19.67 -1.46 8.62
CA ASP A 257 -19.71 -2.70 9.40
C ASP A 257 -19.67 -3.95 8.52
N GLY A 258 -19.05 -5.01 9.03
CA GLY A 258 -19.13 -6.35 8.46
C GLY A 258 -18.43 -6.52 7.10
N VAL A 259 -17.46 -5.65 6.80
CA VAL A 259 -16.70 -5.66 5.54
C VAL A 259 -15.29 -6.16 5.77
N ASN A 260 -14.74 -6.85 4.77
CA ASN A 260 -13.34 -7.26 4.76
C ASN A 260 -12.39 -6.04 4.62
N PHE A 261 -11.07 -6.23 4.45
CA PHE A 261 -10.12 -5.13 4.22
C PHE A 261 -10.55 -4.27 3.02
N LEU A 262 -10.74 -2.99 3.29
CA LEU A 262 -11.31 -2.01 2.37
C LEU A 262 -10.20 -1.10 1.83
N ASN A 263 -10.11 -0.98 0.51
CA ASN A 263 -9.14 -0.11 -0.14
C ASN A 263 -9.86 0.96 -0.96
N ASN A 264 -9.26 2.15 -1.03
CA ASN A 264 -9.71 3.26 -1.87
C ASN A 264 -9.01 3.22 -3.24
N ALA A 265 -9.74 3.60 -4.29
CA ALA A 265 -9.20 3.83 -5.62
C ALA A 265 -8.20 4.98 -5.59
N ASP A 266 -7.00 4.74 -6.10
CA ASP A 266 -5.84 5.63 -6.00
C ASP A 266 -5.36 6.01 -7.41
N ILE A 267 -5.32 7.30 -7.71
CA ILE A 267 -5.00 7.79 -9.06
C ILE A 267 -3.54 7.49 -9.37
N ASP A 268 -3.29 6.87 -10.51
CA ASP A 268 -1.99 6.90 -11.17
C ASP A 268 -2.00 7.84 -12.38
N GLY A 269 -0.86 8.49 -12.63
CA GLY A 269 -0.70 9.53 -13.64
C GLY A 269 -1.58 10.74 -13.40
N ARG A 270 -1.92 11.47 -14.47
CA ARG A 270 -2.57 12.78 -14.39
C ARG A 270 -4.02 12.82 -14.89
N GLY A 271 -4.52 11.71 -15.42
CA GLY A 271 -5.91 11.59 -15.84
C GLY A 271 -6.85 11.66 -14.64
N LEU A 272 -7.64 12.72 -14.55
CA LEU A 272 -8.58 12.93 -13.45
C LEU A 272 -9.92 12.22 -13.71
N PRO A 273 -10.64 11.78 -12.66
CA PRO A 273 -12.05 11.51 -12.77
C PRO A 273 -12.84 12.81 -13.03
N PRO A 274 -14.11 12.73 -13.49
CA PRO A 274 -14.98 13.90 -13.59
C PRO A 274 -15.05 14.68 -12.26
N ALA A 275 -15.20 15.99 -12.34
CA ALA A 275 -15.31 16.84 -11.16
C ALA A 275 -16.48 16.39 -10.27
N GLY A 276 -16.22 16.24 -8.96
CA GLY A 276 -17.21 15.77 -7.98
C GLY A 276 -17.47 14.25 -8.01
N ALA A 277 -16.75 13.49 -8.83
CA ALA A 277 -16.87 12.03 -8.81
C ALA A 277 -16.48 11.47 -7.43
N PRO A 278 -17.31 10.62 -6.81
CA PRO A 278 -16.98 9.99 -5.55
C PRO A 278 -15.79 9.04 -5.70
N ASN A 279 -15.01 8.86 -4.62
CA ASN A 279 -13.95 7.87 -4.58
C ASN A 279 -14.56 6.46 -4.52
N VAL A 280 -14.07 5.54 -5.35
CA VAL A 280 -14.52 4.14 -5.34
C VAL A 280 -13.74 3.36 -4.28
N MET A 281 -14.43 2.56 -3.48
CA MET A 281 -13.80 1.65 -2.52
C MET A 281 -14.15 0.21 -2.86
N MET A 282 -13.22 -0.72 -2.65
CA MET A 282 -13.47 -2.14 -2.89
C MET A 282 -12.95 -3.01 -1.77
N ALA A 283 -13.65 -4.12 -1.54
CA ALA A 283 -13.23 -5.21 -0.66
C ALA A 283 -13.51 -6.56 -1.35
N ALA A 284 -12.67 -7.55 -1.08
CA ALA A 284 -12.99 -8.92 -1.46
C ALA A 284 -14.25 -9.37 -0.70
N GLY A 285 -15.17 -10.03 -1.40
CA GLY A 285 -16.27 -10.76 -0.76
C GLY A 285 -15.76 -11.92 0.11
N GLY A 286 -16.64 -12.51 0.92
CA GLY A 286 -16.34 -13.47 1.99
C GLY A 286 -16.03 -12.82 3.34
N ALA A 287 -15.80 -13.64 4.37
CA ALA A 287 -15.51 -13.22 5.74
C ALA A 287 -14.72 -14.32 6.48
N GLN A 288 -13.39 -14.21 6.52
CA GLN A 288 -12.48 -15.23 7.05
C GLN A 288 -12.77 -15.59 8.52
N LEU A 289 -13.02 -14.59 9.37
CA LEU A 289 -13.36 -14.77 10.79
C LEU A 289 -14.69 -15.52 11.01
N ARG A 290 -15.57 -15.54 10.00
CA ARG A 290 -16.82 -16.32 9.98
C ARG A 290 -16.71 -17.61 9.18
N LYS A 291 -15.49 -18.01 8.79
CA LYS A 291 -15.20 -19.19 7.97
C LYS A 291 -15.88 -19.19 6.60
N ILE A 292 -16.23 -18.00 6.09
CA ILE A 292 -16.72 -17.81 4.72
C ILE A 292 -15.49 -17.47 3.86
N LEU A 293 -14.92 -18.48 3.22
CA LEU A 293 -13.58 -18.43 2.64
C LEU A 293 -13.58 -18.24 1.11
N GLY A 294 -14.74 -18.09 0.49
CA GLY A 294 -14.87 -17.90 -0.94
C GLY A 294 -16.09 -17.06 -1.26
N ASP A 295 -16.09 -16.48 -2.46
CA ASP A 295 -17.16 -15.65 -2.99
C ASP A 295 -17.06 -15.65 -4.53
N ASP A 296 -18.02 -15.01 -5.17
CA ASP A 296 -18.09 -14.78 -6.61
C ASP A 296 -18.36 -13.31 -6.93
N GLY A 297 -18.06 -12.41 -5.98
CA GLY A 297 -18.17 -10.98 -6.19
C GLY A 297 -17.16 -10.14 -5.42
N ILE A 298 -16.90 -8.96 -5.96
CA ILE A 298 -16.18 -7.88 -5.29
C ILE A 298 -17.20 -6.87 -4.81
N ALA A 299 -17.12 -6.51 -3.53
CA ALA A 299 -18.00 -5.50 -2.95
C ALA A 299 -17.45 -4.11 -3.24
N VAL A 300 -18.31 -3.20 -3.73
CA VAL A 300 -17.95 -1.87 -4.20
C VAL A 300 -18.80 -0.81 -3.50
N TRP A 301 -18.15 0.24 -3.02
CA TRP A 301 -18.80 1.43 -2.47
C TRP A 301 -18.32 2.68 -3.20
N LYS A 302 -19.10 3.76 -3.05
CA LYS A 302 -18.72 5.10 -3.50
C LYS A 302 -18.74 6.03 -2.29
N PHE A 303 -17.61 6.66 -1.99
CA PHE A 303 -17.47 7.64 -0.92
C PHE A 303 -17.54 9.05 -1.52
N HIS A 304 -18.61 9.76 -1.23
CA HIS A 304 -18.77 11.18 -1.52
C HIS A 304 -18.52 12.00 -0.25
N VAL A 305 -17.56 12.92 -0.31
CA VAL A 305 -17.34 13.92 0.74
C VAL A 305 -17.97 15.26 0.36
N ASP A 306 -18.67 15.87 1.31
CA ASP A 306 -19.13 17.25 1.20
C ASP A 306 -18.42 18.10 2.26
N TRP A 307 -17.49 18.94 1.79
CA TRP A 307 -16.74 19.84 2.66
C TRP A 307 -17.54 21.07 3.09
N LYS A 308 -18.65 21.40 2.44
CA LYS A 308 -19.49 22.53 2.85
C LYS A 308 -20.48 22.12 3.93
N ASP A 309 -21.05 20.94 3.78
CA ASP A 309 -22.05 20.39 4.68
C ASP A 309 -21.71 18.92 5.00
N PRO A 310 -21.01 18.67 6.12
CA PRO A 310 -20.62 17.32 6.54
C PRO A 310 -21.78 16.33 6.67
N ALA A 311 -23.01 16.79 6.90
CA ALA A 311 -24.17 15.91 6.97
C ALA A 311 -24.54 15.29 5.61
N ARG A 312 -24.03 15.83 4.51
CA ARG A 312 -24.21 15.28 3.15
C ARG A 312 -23.06 14.37 2.70
N THR A 313 -22.01 14.25 3.49
CA THR A 313 -20.97 13.23 3.30
C THR A 313 -21.58 11.86 3.48
N LYS A 314 -21.37 10.97 2.50
CA LYS A 314 -22.00 9.65 2.50
C LYS A 314 -21.17 8.61 1.77
N VAL A 315 -21.30 7.37 2.23
CA VAL A 315 -20.87 6.18 1.52
C VAL A 315 -22.12 5.47 0.99
N THR A 316 -22.17 5.18 -0.30
CA THR A 316 -23.25 4.39 -0.92
C THR A 316 -22.73 3.03 -1.34
N GLY A 317 -23.51 1.96 -1.12
CA GLY A 317 -23.14 0.57 -1.38
C GLY A 317 -23.40 -0.32 -0.17
N PRO A 318 -22.91 -1.58 -0.16
CA PRO A 318 -22.14 -2.21 -1.24
C PRO A 318 -23.00 -2.57 -2.45
N GLU A 319 -22.43 -2.38 -3.64
CA GLU A 319 -22.82 -3.10 -4.84
C GLU A 319 -21.91 -4.33 -5.00
N LYS A 320 -22.48 -5.50 -5.29
CA LYS A 320 -21.69 -6.72 -5.56
C LYS A 320 -21.45 -6.84 -7.05
N ILE A 321 -20.20 -6.67 -7.47
CA ILE A 321 -19.79 -6.88 -8.86
C ILE A 321 -19.46 -8.36 -9.05
N ALA A 322 -20.23 -9.04 -9.90
CA ALA A 322 -20.02 -10.45 -10.21
C ALA A 322 -18.64 -10.67 -10.88
N VAL A 323 -17.91 -11.67 -10.40
CA VAL A 323 -16.62 -12.12 -10.93
C VAL A 323 -16.60 -13.65 -11.03
N ALA A 324 -15.54 -14.22 -11.59
CA ALA A 324 -15.38 -15.67 -11.50
C ALA A 324 -15.27 -16.07 -10.02
N PRO A 325 -15.91 -17.17 -9.59
CA PRO A 325 -15.77 -17.67 -8.23
C PRO A 325 -14.29 -17.79 -7.82
N TYR A 326 -14.03 -17.55 -6.55
CA TYR A 326 -12.71 -17.69 -5.97
C TYR A 326 -12.81 -18.17 -4.53
N ARG A 327 -11.68 -18.67 -4.04
CA ARG A 327 -11.47 -19.00 -2.63
C ARG A 327 -10.17 -18.35 -2.19
N TYR A 328 -10.15 -17.78 -0.98
CA TYR A 328 -8.96 -17.17 -0.41
C TYR A 328 -7.82 -18.16 -0.40
N LEU A 329 -6.65 -17.73 -0.89
CA LEU A 329 -5.45 -18.54 -0.79
C LEU A 329 -5.24 -18.94 0.67
N CYS A 330 -5.14 -20.24 0.90
CA CYS A 330 -4.89 -20.84 2.22
C CYS A 330 -5.96 -20.59 3.27
N GLY A 331 -7.14 -20.10 2.88
CA GLY A 331 -8.19 -19.72 3.82
C GLY A 331 -8.00 -18.33 4.45
N GLY A 332 -7.10 -17.50 3.92
CA GLY A 332 -6.92 -16.10 4.33
C GLY A 332 -5.73 -15.85 5.27
N GLN A 333 -5.76 -14.74 5.99
CA GLN A 333 -4.72 -14.33 6.95
C GLN A 333 -4.60 -15.25 8.16
N LEU A 334 -3.46 -15.12 8.84
CA LEU A 334 -3.08 -15.89 10.03
C LEU A 334 -3.00 -17.40 9.76
N THR A 335 -2.66 -17.75 8.52
CA THR A 335 -2.45 -19.13 8.07
C THR A 335 -0.96 -19.40 7.83
N ASN A 336 -0.58 -20.65 7.58
CA ASN A 336 0.82 -21.05 7.42
C ASN A 336 0.91 -22.09 6.28
N CYS A 337 0.90 -21.66 5.02
CA CYS A 337 0.74 -22.57 3.89
C CYS A 337 1.90 -22.57 2.90
N VAL A 338 2.52 -21.42 2.64
CA VAL A 338 3.59 -21.29 1.65
C VAL A 338 4.80 -22.08 2.14
N THR A 339 5.21 -23.10 1.39
CA THR A 339 6.36 -23.93 1.76
C THR A 339 7.67 -23.23 1.47
N GLN A 340 8.70 -23.56 2.26
CA GLN A 340 10.05 -23.05 2.09
C GLN A 340 11.06 -24.21 2.12
N PRO A 341 12.18 -24.12 1.40
CA PRO A 341 13.25 -25.11 1.49
C PRO A 341 13.94 -25.10 2.86
N GLY A 342 14.31 -26.29 3.35
CA GLY A 342 15.15 -26.43 4.55
C GLY A 342 14.48 -26.11 5.89
N THR A 343 13.14 -25.95 5.93
CA THR A 343 12.39 -25.71 7.16
C THR A 343 10.93 -26.16 7.04
N ASP A 344 10.32 -26.54 8.16
CA ASP A 344 8.88 -26.79 8.26
C ASP A 344 8.08 -25.50 8.49
N ARG A 345 8.76 -24.37 8.76
CA ARG A 345 8.10 -23.07 8.88
C ARG A 345 7.51 -22.67 7.53
N ARG A 346 6.19 -22.50 7.51
CA ARG A 346 5.44 -21.99 6.36
C ARG A 346 5.05 -20.54 6.56
N LEU A 347 4.82 -19.85 5.46
CA LEU A 347 4.45 -18.43 5.47
C LEU A 347 2.95 -18.23 5.32
N ASP A 348 2.46 -17.15 5.91
CA ASP A 348 1.12 -16.61 5.72
C ASP A 348 1.02 -15.89 4.37
N ALA A 349 -0.05 -16.19 3.62
CA ALA A 349 -0.28 -15.64 2.28
C ALA A 349 -1.34 -14.53 2.23
N GLN A 350 -2.08 -14.31 3.33
CA GLN A 350 -3.11 -13.28 3.46
C GLN A 350 -4.14 -13.21 2.32
N GLY A 351 -4.65 -14.38 1.91
CA GLY A 351 -5.56 -14.50 0.78
C GLY A 351 -6.94 -13.86 0.95
N ASP A 352 -7.27 -13.36 2.14
CA ASP A 352 -8.55 -12.72 2.46
C ASP A 352 -8.62 -11.26 2.03
N LYS A 353 -7.52 -10.67 1.57
CA LYS A 353 -7.44 -9.24 1.27
C LYS A 353 -7.54 -9.00 -0.23
N ILE A 354 -8.38 -8.03 -0.62
CA ILE A 354 -8.08 -7.30 -1.86
C ILE A 354 -6.83 -6.46 -1.57
N MET A 355 -5.79 -6.62 -2.39
CA MET A 355 -4.50 -6.02 -2.10
C MET A 355 -4.48 -4.54 -2.46
N GLN A 356 -3.69 -3.76 -1.73
CA GLN A 356 -3.37 -2.39 -2.11
C GLN A 356 -2.30 -2.44 -3.22
N ARG A 357 -2.39 -1.63 -4.29
CA ARG A 357 -3.34 -0.54 -4.54
C ARG A 357 -4.53 -0.97 -5.42
N LEU A 358 -5.67 -0.27 -5.26
CA LEU A 358 -6.68 -0.19 -6.30
C LEU A 358 -6.27 0.92 -7.27
N VAL A 359 -5.68 0.56 -8.39
CA VAL A 359 -5.09 1.53 -9.31
C VAL A 359 -6.17 2.11 -10.21
N TYR A 360 -6.50 3.39 -10.02
CA TYR A 360 -7.37 4.13 -10.91
C TYR A 360 -6.58 4.74 -12.07
N ARG A 361 -7.12 4.59 -13.28
CA ARG A 361 -6.60 5.22 -14.50
C ARG A 361 -7.70 5.80 -15.35
N ASN A 362 -7.44 6.96 -15.94
CA ASN A 362 -8.24 7.53 -17.02
C ASN A 362 -7.35 7.74 -18.26
N THR A 363 -7.57 6.93 -19.30
CA THR A 363 -6.75 6.85 -20.51
C THR A 363 -7.49 7.41 -21.72
N GLY A 364 -7.95 8.67 -21.63
CA GLY A 364 -8.42 9.43 -22.80
C GLY A 364 -9.67 8.87 -23.47
N GLY A 365 -10.58 8.28 -22.70
CA GLY A 365 -11.85 7.74 -23.22
C GLY A 365 -12.52 6.68 -22.34
N HIS A 366 -11.83 6.19 -21.31
CA HIS A 366 -12.37 5.24 -20.35
C HIS A 366 -11.64 5.31 -19.01
N GLU A 367 -12.38 5.03 -17.95
CA GLU A 367 -11.87 4.95 -16.59
C GLU A 367 -11.76 3.48 -16.17
N SER A 368 -10.61 3.09 -15.64
CA SER A 368 -10.31 1.75 -15.13
C SER A 368 -9.95 1.76 -13.66
N ILE A 369 -10.30 0.68 -12.96
CA ILE A 369 -9.69 0.30 -11.69
C ILE A 369 -9.06 -1.08 -11.88
N VAL A 370 -7.77 -1.21 -11.59
CA VAL A 370 -7.09 -2.51 -11.52
C VAL A 370 -6.97 -2.95 -10.07
N ALA A 371 -7.43 -4.16 -9.79
CA ALA A 371 -7.42 -4.75 -8.45
C ALA A 371 -6.90 -6.19 -8.49
N VAL A 372 -6.27 -6.64 -7.40
CA VAL A 372 -5.69 -7.98 -7.31
C VAL A 372 -5.86 -8.59 -5.92
N HIS A 373 -5.82 -9.92 -5.83
CA HIS A 373 -5.71 -10.68 -4.59
C HIS A 373 -5.20 -12.10 -4.82
N SER A 374 -4.79 -12.76 -3.72
CA SER A 374 -4.26 -14.13 -3.74
C SER A 374 -5.38 -15.15 -3.58
N VAL A 375 -5.51 -16.08 -4.52
CA VAL A 375 -6.58 -17.11 -4.51
C VAL A 375 -6.02 -18.52 -4.63
N ASP A 376 -6.77 -19.51 -4.14
CA ASP A 376 -6.49 -20.92 -4.41
C ASP A 376 -6.60 -21.22 -5.92
N THR A 377 -5.81 -22.17 -6.41
CA THR A 377 -5.73 -22.53 -7.85
C THR A 377 -5.82 -24.02 -8.07
N GLY A 378 -6.21 -24.41 -9.30
CA GLY A 378 -6.26 -25.78 -9.80
C GLY A 378 -5.01 -26.62 -9.50
N ALA A 379 -3.83 -26.04 -9.77
CA ALA A 379 -2.54 -26.69 -9.64
C ALA A 379 -2.01 -26.74 -8.18
N GLY A 380 -2.68 -26.10 -7.23
CA GLY A 380 -2.12 -25.81 -5.91
C GLY A 380 -1.10 -24.66 -5.94
N GLY A 381 -0.59 -24.28 -4.76
CA GLY A 381 0.30 -23.12 -4.61
C GLY A 381 -0.41 -21.76 -4.68
N GLY A 382 -1.59 -21.66 -5.29
CA GLY A 382 -2.31 -20.40 -5.40
C GLY A 382 -1.74 -19.47 -6.46
N GLY A 383 -2.47 -18.41 -6.75
CA GLY A 383 -2.16 -17.50 -7.84
C GLY A 383 -2.71 -16.10 -7.64
N VAL A 384 -2.27 -15.22 -8.52
CA VAL A 384 -2.72 -13.82 -8.54
C VAL A 384 -3.99 -13.72 -9.35
N ARG A 385 -5.13 -13.55 -8.69
CA ARG A 385 -6.38 -13.15 -9.35
C ARG A 385 -6.36 -11.63 -9.51
N TRP A 386 -6.59 -11.19 -10.74
CA TRP A 386 -6.61 -9.77 -11.11
C TRP A 386 -7.87 -9.42 -11.88
N TYR A 387 -8.26 -8.16 -11.76
CA TYR A 387 -9.45 -7.58 -12.37
C TYR A 387 -9.08 -6.25 -13.01
N GLU A 388 -9.58 -6.00 -14.21
CA GLU A 388 -9.80 -4.64 -14.70
C GLU A 388 -11.30 -4.37 -14.66
N LEU A 389 -11.69 -3.41 -13.83
CA LEU A 389 -13.05 -2.89 -13.76
C LEU A 389 -13.11 -1.56 -14.50
N ARG A 390 -14.27 -1.24 -15.08
CA ARG A 390 -14.52 0.03 -15.76
C ARG A 390 -15.55 0.84 -15.00
N ILE A 391 -15.45 2.16 -15.13
CA ILE A 391 -16.43 3.10 -14.60
C ILE A 391 -17.13 3.77 -15.78
N ASP A 392 -18.45 3.64 -15.84
CA ASP A 392 -19.26 4.27 -16.88
C ASP A 392 -19.60 5.75 -16.57
N GLN A 393 -20.31 6.39 -17.51
CA GLN A 393 -20.70 7.80 -17.40
C GLN A 393 -21.65 8.09 -16.23
N HIS A 394 -22.42 7.10 -15.77
CA HIS A 394 -23.29 7.16 -14.59
C HIS A 394 -22.55 6.75 -13.31
N ARG A 395 -21.22 6.60 -13.38
CA ARG A 395 -20.34 6.11 -12.31
C ARG A 395 -20.61 4.66 -11.93
N GLY A 396 -21.34 3.88 -12.74
CA GLY A 396 -21.51 2.44 -12.54
C GLY A 396 -20.17 1.72 -12.71
N VAL A 397 -19.86 0.81 -11.79
CA VAL A 397 -18.63 0.01 -11.84
C VAL A 397 -18.99 -1.36 -12.39
N HIS A 398 -18.27 -1.85 -13.39
CA HIS A 398 -18.51 -3.18 -13.95
C HIS A 398 -17.20 -3.89 -14.29
N LEU A 399 -17.23 -5.22 -14.22
CA LEU A 399 -16.09 -6.05 -14.63
C LEU A 399 -15.90 -5.93 -16.15
N HIS A 400 -14.68 -5.64 -16.59
CA HIS A 400 -14.32 -5.65 -18.01
C HIS A 400 -13.50 -6.87 -18.40
N GLN A 401 -12.53 -7.25 -17.56
CA GLN A 401 -11.80 -8.50 -17.71
C GLN A 401 -11.18 -8.94 -16.39
N GLN A 402 -10.84 -10.23 -16.32
CA GLN A 402 -10.20 -10.86 -15.18
C GLN A 402 -9.35 -12.05 -15.61
N GLY A 403 -8.41 -12.45 -14.76
CA GLY A 403 -7.68 -13.70 -14.91
C GLY A 403 -7.05 -14.12 -13.58
N THR A 404 -6.75 -15.41 -13.42
CA THR A 404 -5.88 -15.91 -12.35
C THR A 404 -4.56 -16.36 -12.95
N TYR A 405 -3.45 -15.69 -12.64
CA TYR A 405 -2.14 -16.08 -13.12
C TYR A 405 -1.52 -17.16 -12.22
N ALA A 406 -1.44 -18.39 -12.73
CA ALA A 406 -0.93 -19.56 -12.03
C ALA A 406 -0.31 -20.58 -13.02
N PRO A 407 0.78 -20.19 -13.71
CA PRO A 407 1.35 -20.99 -14.80
C PRO A 407 2.04 -22.30 -14.37
N ASP A 408 2.14 -22.56 -13.07
CA ASP A 408 2.74 -23.73 -12.46
C ASP A 408 2.15 -23.96 -11.05
N ARG A 409 2.76 -24.87 -10.26
CA ARG A 409 2.34 -25.24 -8.90
C ARG A 409 2.95 -24.40 -7.77
N PHE A 410 3.71 -23.35 -8.09
CA PHE A 410 4.40 -22.52 -7.10
C PHE A 410 3.53 -21.33 -6.68
N TYR A 411 3.78 -20.82 -5.48
CA TYR A 411 2.99 -19.77 -4.87
C TYR A 411 3.27 -18.42 -5.52
N ARG A 412 2.20 -17.66 -5.78
CA ARG A 412 2.23 -16.24 -6.14
C ARG A 412 1.24 -15.50 -5.27
N TRP A 413 1.72 -14.65 -4.38
CA TRP A 413 0.90 -13.96 -3.38
C TRP A 413 1.43 -12.55 -3.09
N MET A 414 0.70 -11.76 -2.30
CA MET A 414 1.02 -10.35 -2.02
C MET A 414 1.25 -9.52 -3.27
N ALA A 415 0.30 -9.59 -4.21
CA ALA A 415 0.41 -8.89 -5.47
C ALA A 415 0.10 -7.38 -5.36
N SER A 416 0.73 -6.58 -6.21
CA SER A 416 0.43 -5.15 -6.39
C SER A 416 0.39 -4.81 -7.89
N PRO A 417 -0.72 -4.26 -8.42
CA PRO A 417 -0.86 -3.98 -9.84
C PRO A 417 -0.45 -2.56 -10.19
N ALA A 418 -0.11 -2.30 -11.44
CA ALA A 418 -0.05 -0.97 -12.03
C ALA A 418 -0.56 -1.01 -13.46
N MET A 419 -1.10 0.11 -13.93
CA MET A 419 -1.51 0.30 -15.32
C MET A 419 -0.79 1.52 -15.87
N ASP A 420 -0.14 1.40 -17.03
CA ASP A 420 0.51 2.55 -17.68
C ASP A 420 -0.50 3.41 -18.47
N ARG A 421 -0.08 4.57 -18.97
CA ARG A 421 -0.96 5.47 -19.75
C ARG A 421 -1.50 4.88 -21.06
N ARG A 422 -0.99 3.73 -21.49
CA ARG A 422 -1.47 2.99 -22.66
C ARG A 422 -2.49 1.91 -22.29
N GLY A 423 -2.82 1.76 -21.01
CA GLY A 423 -3.71 0.72 -20.52
C GLY A 423 -3.04 -0.66 -20.41
N ASN A 424 -1.70 -0.73 -20.53
CA ASN A 424 -0.98 -1.97 -20.28
C ASN A 424 -0.92 -2.21 -18.78
N ILE A 425 -0.96 -3.47 -18.35
CA ILE A 425 -0.99 -3.84 -16.93
C ILE A 425 0.27 -4.63 -16.59
N ALA A 426 0.92 -4.30 -15.49
CA ALA A 426 1.96 -5.13 -14.87
C ALA A 426 1.62 -5.37 -13.40
N ILE A 427 1.98 -6.54 -12.90
CA ILE A 427 1.65 -6.97 -11.54
C ILE A 427 2.91 -7.59 -10.94
N GLY A 428 3.43 -6.96 -9.89
CA GLY A 428 4.51 -7.52 -9.06
C GLY A 428 3.93 -8.35 -7.93
N TYR A 429 4.61 -9.43 -7.55
CA TYR A 429 4.18 -10.33 -6.48
C TYR A 429 5.35 -11.12 -5.88
N SER A 430 5.13 -11.63 -4.67
CA SER A 430 5.98 -12.62 -4.04
C SER A 430 5.84 -13.97 -4.73
N PHE A 431 6.96 -14.66 -4.94
CA PHE A 431 7.05 -15.99 -5.54
C PHE A 431 7.76 -16.95 -4.60
N GLY A 432 7.32 -18.21 -4.51
CA GLY A 432 7.95 -19.18 -3.63
C GLY A 432 7.27 -20.54 -3.62
N GLY A 433 7.64 -21.38 -2.66
CA GLY A 433 7.23 -22.78 -2.60
C GLY A 433 8.39 -23.71 -2.94
N ALA A 434 8.62 -24.71 -2.08
CA ALA A 434 9.73 -25.64 -2.23
C ALA A 434 9.76 -26.28 -3.64
N PRO A 435 10.94 -26.30 -4.32
CA PRO A 435 12.28 -26.03 -3.78
C PRO A 435 12.75 -24.57 -3.89
N ASN A 436 11.87 -23.61 -4.22
CA ASN A 436 12.25 -22.20 -4.38
C ASN A 436 12.12 -21.43 -3.06
N TYR A 437 13.14 -20.62 -2.75
CA TYR A 437 13.03 -19.63 -1.68
C TYR A 437 12.14 -18.44 -2.09
N PRO A 438 11.45 -17.81 -1.13
CA PRO A 438 10.66 -16.62 -1.40
C PRO A 438 11.46 -15.46 -2.03
N GLY A 439 11.00 -14.98 -3.18
CA GLY A 439 11.58 -13.88 -3.94
C GLY A 439 10.52 -13.09 -4.69
N GLN A 440 10.94 -12.27 -5.67
CA GLN A 440 10.06 -11.32 -6.34
C GLN A 440 9.98 -11.56 -7.84
N ARG A 441 8.76 -11.57 -8.35
CA ARG A 441 8.48 -11.70 -9.77
C ARG A 441 7.44 -10.70 -10.25
N LEU A 442 7.39 -10.54 -11.56
CA LEU A 442 6.43 -9.68 -12.24
C LEU A 442 5.88 -10.37 -13.48
N ALA A 443 4.58 -10.25 -13.71
CA ALA A 443 3.91 -10.61 -14.96
C ALA A 443 3.15 -9.42 -15.53
N ALA A 444 2.92 -9.41 -16.83
CA ALA A 444 2.35 -8.24 -17.51
C ALA A 444 1.54 -8.59 -18.76
N ARG A 445 0.77 -7.62 -19.24
CA ARG A 445 0.04 -7.64 -20.52
C ARG A 445 0.01 -6.28 -21.17
N LEU A 446 -0.05 -6.27 -22.50
CA LEU A 446 -0.44 -5.10 -23.27
C LEU A 446 -1.96 -4.91 -23.24
N ALA A 447 -2.43 -3.67 -23.39
CA ALA A 447 -3.86 -3.37 -23.50
C ALA A 447 -4.55 -4.15 -24.64
N THR A 448 -3.81 -4.38 -25.73
CA THR A 448 -4.27 -5.09 -26.95
C THR A 448 -4.21 -6.61 -26.87
N ASP A 449 -3.79 -7.16 -25.73
CA ASP A 449 -3.73 -8.61 -25.55
C ASP A 449 -5.12 -9.23 -25.39
N PRO A 450 -5.28 -10.53 -25.71
CA PRO A 450 -6.49 -11.27 -25.39
C PRO A 450 -6.94 -11.00 -23.94
N PRO A 451 -8.24 -10.75 -23.70
CA PRO A 451 -8.73 -10.44 -22.36
C PRO A 451 -8.38 -11.54 -21.35
N GLY A 452 -8.02 -11.13 -20.13
CA GLY A 452 -7.74 -12.05 -19.03
C GLY A 452 -6.37 -12.74 -19.07
N MET A 453 -5.53 -12.46 -20.07
CA MET A 453 -4.20 -13.09 -20.22
C MET A 453 -3.06 -12.14 -19.86
N LEU A 454 -2.15 -12.59 -18.99
CA LEU A 454 -0.81 -12.01 -18.79
C LEU A 454 0.15 -12.67 -19.79
N THR A 455 0.47 -11.98 -20.87
CA THR A 455 1.10 -12.56 -22.06
C THR A 455 2.63 -12.50 -22.07
N PHE A 456 3.23 -11.77 -21.14
CA PHE A 456 4.67 -11.79 -20.91
C PHE A 456 5.03 -12.95 -19.99
N ARG A 457 6.13 -13.65 -20.28
CA ARG A 457 6.75 -14.56 -19.30
C ARG A 457 7.09 -13.79 -18.03
N GLU A 458 7.09 -14.50 -16.90
CA GLU A 458 7.48 -13.89 -15.63
C GLU A 458 8.90 -13.32 -15.71
N THR A 459 9.03 -12.06 -15.32
CA THR A 459 10.33 -11.46 -15.03
C THR A 459 10.69 -11.76 -13.58
N VAL A 460 11.89 -12.29 -13.36
CA VAL A 460 12.48 -12.41 -12.03
C VAL A 460 13.15 -11.09 -11.67
N LEU A 461 12.68 -10.41 -10.63
CA LEU A 461 13.34 -9.22 -10.11
C LEU A 461 14.49 -9.61 -9.17
N VAL A 462 14.22 -10.56 -8.27
CA VAL A 462 15.24 -11.14 -7.38
C VAL A 462 14.81 -12.54 -6.95
N GLU A 463 15.74 -13.49 -6.98
CA GLU A 463 15.54 -14.82 -6.41
C GLU A 463 15.75 -14.78 -4.89
N GLY A 464 14.90 -15.50 -4.15
CA GLY A 464 15.11 -15.75 -2.73
C GLY A 464 16.37 -16.59 -2.49
N GLN A 465 17.04 -16.38 -1.37
CA GLN A 465 18.30 -17.08 -1.05
C GLN A 465 18.24 -17.87 0.26
N ALA A 466 17.22 -17.66 1.09
CA ALA A 466 17.02 -18.40 2.33
C ALA A 466 15.54 -18.43 2.74
N SER A 467 15.22 -19.29 3.72
CA SER A 467 13.90 -19.34 4.34
C SER A 467 13.76 -18.27 5.42
N GLN A 468 12.54 -17.78 5.62
CA GLN A 468 12.20 -16.94 6.76
C GLN A 468 11.73 -17.81 7.94
N SER A 469 12.12 -17.44 9.16
CA SER A 469 11.78 -18.18 10.39
C SER A 469 10.53 -17.67 11.13
N VAL A 470 9.88 -16.63 10.63
CA VAL A 470 8.61 -16.10 11.15
C VAL A 470 7.40 -16.57 10.33
N THR A 471 6.19 -16.47 10.89
CA THR A 471 4.95 -16.87 10.19
C THR A 471 4.51 -15.86 9.14
N ARG A 472 4.38 -14.58 9.48
CA ARG A 472 3.88 -13.58 8.52
C ARG A 472 5.03 -13.09 7.64
N TRP A 473 4.87 -13.26 6.32
CA TRP A 473 5.85 -12.90 5.30
C TRP A 473 6.03 -11.37 5.23
N GLU A 474 5.04 -10.72 4.62
CA GLU A 474 4.87 -9.27 4.52
C GLU A 474 3.37 -8.99 4.53
N ASP A 475 2.99 -7.77 4.90
CA ASP A 475 1.62 -7.27 4.83
C ASP A 475 1.41 -6.37 3.62
N TYR A 476 2.44 -5.64 3.19
CA TYR A 476 2.38 -4.76 2.03
C TYR A 476 3.49 -5.08 1.02
N THR A 477 3.11 -5.05 -0.25
CA THR A 477 3.99 -4.83 -1.40
C THR A 477 3.43 -3.66 -2.18
N GLN A 478 4.26 -3.03 -3.01
CA GLN A 478 3.79 -1.87 -3.73
C GLN A 478 4.43 -1.66 -5.08
N THR A 479 3.56 -1.44 -6.07
CA THR A 479 3.90 -0.77 -7.33
C THR A 479 3.74 0.75 -7.22
N ALA A 480 4.52 1.48 -8.01
CA ALA A 480 4.37 2.92 -8.19
C ALA A 480 4.60 3.31 -9.65
N MET A 481 3.75 4.18 -10.19
CA MET A 481 3.94 4.74 -11.51
C MET A 481 4.98 5.86 -11.48
N ASP A 482 5.87 5.88 -12.46
CA ASP A 482 6.77 6.99 -12.68
C ASP A 482 6.01 8.20 -13.26
N PRO A 483 5.96 9.35 -12.56
CA PRO A 483 5.18 10.49 -13.01
C PRO A 483 5.82 11.24 -14.18
N VAL A 484 7.05 10.91 -14.60
CA VAL A 484 7.76 11.59 -15.69
C VAL A 484 7.26 11.13 -17.06
N ASP A 485 7.12 9.82 -17.24
CA ASP A 485 6.74 9.23 -18.53
C ASP A 485 5.37 8.53 -18.51
N ASP A 486 4.80 8.34 -17.31
CA ASP A 486 3.54 7.65 -17.06
C ASP A 486 3.51 6.22 -17.66
N CYS A 487 4.70 5.63 -17.79
CA CYS A 487 4.99 4.35 -18.44
C CYS A 487 5.86 3.42 -17.61
N THR A 488 6.82 3.96 -16.86
CA THR A 488 7.73 3.17 -16.04
C THR A 488 7.05 2.78 -14.75
N ILE A 489 7.06 1.49 -14.44
CA ILE A 489 6.45 0.91 -13.25
C ILE A 489 7.57 0.48 -12.33
N TRP A 490 7.54 1.00 -11.10
CA TRP A 490 8.41 0.58 -10.01
C TRP A 490 7.70 -0.46 -9.16
N TYR A 491 8.44 -1.40 -8.57
CA TYR A 491 7.92 -2.42 -7.67
C TYR A 491 8.88 -2.67 -6.51
N VAL A 492 8.31 -2.93 -5.34
CA VAL A 492 9.03 -3.43 -4.16
C VAL A 492 8.20 -4.52 -3.45
N GLY A 493 8.90 -5.51 -2.95
CA GLY A 493 8.43 -6.48 -1.96
C GLY A 493 9.61 -7.06 -1.19
N ASP A 494 9.36 -8.14 -0.47
CA ASP A 494 10.38 -8.84 0.30
C ASP A 494 11.12 -9.92 -0.49
N TYR A 495 12.32 -10.23 -0.02
CA TYR A 495 13.03 -11.48 -0.26
C TYR A 495 13.98 -11.72 0.93
N ILE A 496 14.54 -12.92 1.04
CA ILE A 496 15.53 -13.21 2.10
C ILE A 496 16.90 -13.42 1.47
N LYS A 497 17.89 -12.61 1.89
CA LYS A 497 19.32 -12.84 1.59
C LYS A 497 19.88 -13.98 2.44
N ALA A 498 20.86 -14.70 1.90
CA ALA A 498 21.51 -15.80 2.63
C ALA A 498 22.16 -15.35 3.96
N ASP A 499 22.68 -14.12 4.01
CA ASP A 499 23.43 -13.56 5.13
C ASP A 499 22.60 -12.65 6.06
N ALA A 500 21.34 -12.37 5.73
CA ALA A 500 20.47 -11.51 6.54
C ALA A 500 20.09 -12.13 7.90
N GLY A 501 20.21 -13.45 8.03
CA GLY A 501 19.60 -14.23 9.09
C GLY A 501 18.09 -14.38 8.87
N GLN A 502 17.55 -15.57 9.14
CA GLN A 502 16.17 -15.95 8.77
C GLN A 502 15.06 -15.09 9.40
N ALA A 503 15.38 -14.27 10.41
CA ALA A 503 14.44 -13.37 11.07
C ALA A 503 14.42 -11.95 10.48
N ARG A 504 15.25 -11.61 9.49
CA ARG A 504 15.31 -10.27 8.92
C ARG A 504 14.93 -10.30 7.44
N TYR A 505 13.89 -9.55 7.08
CA TYR A 505 13.55 -9.33 5.68
C TYR A 505 14.62 -8.47 4.97
N SER A 506 14.70 -8.61 3.66
CA SER A 506 15.39 -7.72 2.74
C SER A 506 14.39 -7.25 1.69
N THR A 507 14.56 -6.05 1.15
CA THR A 507 13.70 -5.57 0.06
C THR A 507 14.53 -5.28 -1.17
N ARG A 508 13.92 -5.44 -2.34
CA ARG A 508 14.53 -5.11 -3.63
C ARG A 508 13.58 -4.18 -4.37
N ILE A 509 14.08 -3.05 -4.82
CA ILE A 509 13.32 -2.11 -5.65
C ILE A 509 13.74 -2.31 -7.09
N GLY A 510 12.78 -2.49 -7.99
CA GLY A 510 13.01 -2.64 -9.42
C GLY A 510 12.09 -1.77 -10.27
N SER A 511 12.49 -1.47 -11.51
CA SER A 511 11.62 -0.82 -12.49
C SER A 511 11.54 -1.53 -13.83
N PHE A 512 10.39 -1.37 -14.48
CA PHE A 512 10.01 -2.05 -15.71
C PHE A 512 9.27 -1.10 -16.63
N ARG A 513 9.32 -1.35 -17.94
CA ARG A 513 8.52 -0.61 -18.92
C ARG A 513 8.01 -1.56 -19.98
N LEU A 514 6.72 -1.44 -20.30
CA LEU A 514 6.12 -2.26 -21.35
C LEU A 514 6.44 -1.71 -22.75
N PRO A 515 6.59 -2.59 -23.76
CA PRO A 515 6.88 -2.19 -25.12
C PRO A 515 5.90 -1.18 -25.71
N GLY A 516 6.47 -0.11 -26.28
CA GLY A 516 5.74 0.94 -26.99
C GLY A 516 5.04 1.97 -26.09
N CYS A 517 5.25 1.96 -24.77
CA CYS A 517 4.94 3.12 -23.91
C CYS A 517 6.21 3.98 -23.82
N ARG A 518 6.14 5.25 -24.25
CA ARG A 518 7.33 6.11 -24.45
C ARG A 518 7.18 7.53 -23.96
#